data_AF-A0A1I5DXE4-F1
#
_entry.id   AF-A0A1I5DXE4-F1
#
_cell.length_a   1.000
_cell.length_b   1.000
_cell.length_c   1.000
_cell.angle_alpha   90.00
_cell.angle_beta   90.00
_cell.angle_gamma   90.00
#
_symmetry.space_group_name_H-M   'P 1'
#
loop_
_entity.id
_entity.type
_entity.pdbx_description
1 polymer ?
#
loop_
_entity_poly.entity_id
_entity_poly.type
_entity_poly.pdbx_seq_one_letter_code
_entity_poly.pdbx_strand_id
1 'polypeptide(L)'
;MQYAIKKLTMSDLTFFQSQYRRLQDEARLAGEKGSKQKGINLNADVFAERFFPAARTDGQRHRFNIPVSVYGPGLSSEAQTLTRKVITAGAGGKNWRLNGELIPNPEFDIHRYDGLRSGDLVLIAVGGTTEPISMSLVLLSQTDPADATIFAALANSVGNRRMSVISEEDLNALTASAPLGHPIRELVDPDLDEALEEAAAGSSEGLQRLRRRGSPRRMTAEAFREARLKAEATGIGGEQLMNDWLEQELSAGRIRSYKWFAEDNAVNPWDFEIEDLNGAVRRIEVKTTRSGFERPIQISQAELEFAAEPTAPPTDLYRLYEYSDGHAQLAISRDIGVIAKRILSVVQPLSPQVRPDSYTVAVNNFGDWSAAQTIKVEESEPE
;
A
#
# COMPACT_ATOMS: atom_id res chain seq x y z
N MET A 1 1.21 -7.37 1.64
CA MET A 1 0.25 -8.38 1.11
C MET A 1 1.03 -9.40 0.31
N GLN A 2 0.49 -10.60 0.13
CA GLN A 2 1.09 -11.65 -0.69
C GLN A 2 0.12 -12.05 -1.79
N TYR A 3 0.61 -12.26 -3.01
CA TYR A 3 -0.23 -12.36 -4.20
C TYR A 3 -0.01 -13.64 -5.00
N ALA A 4 -1.10 -14.29 -5.39
CA ALA A 4 -1.06 -15.48 -6.23
C ALA A 4 -2.17 -15.46 -7.28
N ILE A 5 -1.92 -16.13 -8.40
CA ILE A 5 -2.96 -16.44 -9.39
C ILE A 5 -3.27 -17.93 -9.29
N LYS A 6 -4.54 -18.30 -9.37
CA LYS A 6 -4.98 -19.69 -9.42
C LYS A 6 -5.91 -19.92 -10.61
N LYS A 7 -5.67 -20.99 -11.36
CA LYS A 7 -6.62 -21.51 -12.34
C LYS A 7 -7.68 -22.34 -11.61
N LEU A 8 -8.93 -21.92 -11.73
CA LEU A 8 -10.08 -22.57 -11.12
C LEU A 8 -10.32 -23.92 -11.79
N THR A 9 -10.31 -24.98 -10.98
CA THR A 9 -10.72 -26.31 -11.42
C THR A 9 -12.22 -26.51 -11.16
N MET A 10 -12.81 -27.54 -11.77
CA MET A 10 -14.18 -27.97 -11.45
C MET A 10 -14.43 -28.14 -9.94
N SER A 11 -13.42 -28.63 -9.20
CA SER A 11 -13.52 -28.77 -7.74
C SER A 11 -13.53 -27.44 -6.99
N ASP A 12 -12.89 -26.40 -7.53
CA ASP A 12 -12.86 -25.07 -6.90
C ASP A 12 -14.18 -24.33 -7.11
N LEU A 13 -14.82 -24.52 -8.28
CA LEU A 13 -16.13 -23.90 -8.59
C LEU A 13 -17.24 -24.28 -7.61
N THR A 14 -17.11 -25.44 -6.95
CA THR A 14 -18.04 -25.90 -5.90
C THR A 14 -18.11 -24.99 -4.69
N PHE A 15 -17.21 -24.00 -4.59
CA PHE A 15 -17.28 -22.96 -3.57
C PHE A 15 -18.44 -21.98 -3.78
N PHE A 16 -18.87 -21.76 -5.02
CA PHE A 16 -19.98 -20.90 -5.38
C PHE A 16 -21.29 -21.69 -5.45
N GLN A 17 -22.37 -21.17 -4.86
CA GLN A 17 -23.61 -21.91 -4.67
C GLN A 17 -24.30 -22.29 -5.98
N SER A 18 -24.36 -21.37 -6.95
CA SER A 18 -24.99 -21.62 -8.25
C SER A 18 -24.23 -22.71 -9.03
N GLN A 19 -22.90 -22.62 -9.04
CA GLN A 19 -22.02 -23.62 -9.62
C GLN A 19 -22.14 -24.99 -8.94
N TYR A 20 -22.13 -25.02 -7.60
CA TYR A 20 -22.31 -26.25 -6.83
C TYR A 20 -23.62 -26.95 -7.20
N ARG A 21 -24.74 -26.22 -7.25
CA ARG A 21 -26.05 -26.77 -7.61
C ARG A 21 -26.05 -27.33 -9.03
N ARG A 22 -25.56 -26.55 -10.00
CA ARG A 22 -25.43 -26.97 -11.40
C ARG A 22 -24.65 -28.28 -11.53
N LEU A 23 -23.47 -28.37 -10.89
CA LEU A 23 -22.62 -29.55 -10.97
C LEU A 23 -23.24 -30.78 -10.28
N GLN A 24 -24.02 -30.59 -9.22
CA GLN A 24 -24.77 -31.68 -8.58
C GLN A 24 -25.88 -32.20 -9.49
N ASP A 25 -26.59 -31.30 -10.17
CA ASP A 25 -27.64 -31.66 -11.12
C ASP A 25 -27.09 -32.38 -12.35
N GLU A 26 -25.98 -31.89 -12.93
CA GLU A 26 -25.26 -32.54 -14.02
C GLU A 26 -24.79 -33.95 -13.63
N ALA A 27 -24.16 -34.10 -12.46
CA ALA A 27 -23.73 -35.40 -11.96
C ALA A 27 -24.92 -36.36 -11.75
N ARG A 28 -26.02 -35.86 -11.19
CA ARG A 28 -27.25 -36.65 -11.00
C ARG A 28 -27.83 -37.13 -12.32
N LEU A 29 -27.88 -36.27 -13.34
CA LEU A 29 -28.34 -36.63 -14.68
C LEU A 29 -27.41 -37.64 -15.36
N ALA A 30 -26.10 -37.57 -15.11
CA ALA A 30 -25.11 -38.51 -15.61
C ALA A 30 -25.03 -39.83 -14.81
N GLY A 31 -25.77 -39.96 -13.70
CA GLY A 31 -25.67 -41.13 -12.81
C GLY A 31 -24.39 -41.17 -11.96
N GLU A 32 -23.67 -40.06 -11.88
CA GLU A 32 -22.41 -39.93 -11.14
C GLU A 32 -22.63 -39.37 -9.73
N LYS A 33 -21.64 -39.57 -8.85
CA LYS A 33 -21.63 -38.93 -7.52
C LYS A 33 -21.05 -37.52 -7.63
N GLY A 34 -21.86 -36.50 -7.38
CA GLY A 34 -21.42 -35.11 -7.33
C GLY A 34 -20.34 -34.84 -6.27
N SER A 35 -19.53 -33.81 -6.49
CA SER A 35 -18.45 -33.42 -5.56
C SER A 35 -18.99 -32.96 -4.21
N LYS A 36 -18.43 -33.46 -3.12
CA LYS A 36 -18.72 -33.01 -1.74
C LYS A 36 -17.85 -31.83 -1.29
N GLN A 37 -16.85 -31.45 -2.10
CA GLN A 37 -15.99 -30.31 -1.78
C GLN A 37 -16.80 -29.01 -1.88
N LYS A 38 -16.49 -28.03 -1.02
CA LYS A 38 -17.10 -26.69 -0.97
C LYS A 38 -16.02 -25.66 -0.66
N GLY A 39 -15.03 -25.56 -1.52
CA GLY A 39 -13.84 -24.76 -1.24
C GLY A 39 -12.87 -24.68 -2.40
N ILE A 40 -12.02 -23.65 -2.33
CA ILE A 40 -10.93 -23.42 -3.27
C ILE A 40 -9.67 -24.06 -2.70
N ASN A 41 -9.04 -24.96 -3.45
CA ASN A 41 -7.77 -25.57 -3.07
C ASN A 41 -6.64 -24.55 -3.21
N LEU A 42 -5.87 -24.38 -2.14
CA LEU A 42 -4.67 -23.56 -2.08
C LEU A 42 -3.45 -24.49 -2.15
N ASN A 43 -2.57 -24.22 -3.11
CA ASN A 43 -1.36 -24.99 -3.32
C ASN A 43 -0.40 -24.79 -2.13
N ALA A 44 0.03 -25.87 -1.49
CA ALA A 44 0.90 -25.79 -0.31
C ALA A 44 2.26 -25.15 -0.63
N ASP A 45 2.81 -25.41 -1.81
CA ASP A 45 4.07 -24.83 -2.31
C ASP A 45 4.01 -23.32 -2.51
N VAL A 46 2.80 -22.76 -2.61
CA VAL A 46 2.57 -21.30 -2.70
C VAL A 46 2.13 -20.77 -1.34
N PHE A 47 1.01 -21.27 -0.82
CA PHE A 47 0.34 -20.70 0.34
C PHE A 47 1.04 -21.00 1.67
N ALA A 48 1.54 -22.22 1.87
CA ALA A 48 2.19 -22.58 3.13
C ALA A 48 3.70 -22.33 3.05
N GLU A 49 4.35 -22.71 1.96
CA GLU A 49 5.82 -22.70 1.90
C GLU A 49 6.39 -21.32 1.58
N ARG A 50 5.70 -20.50 0.79
CA ARG A 50 6.18 -19.14 0.43
C ARG A 50 5.51 -18.04 1.25
N PHE A 51 4.22 -18.19 1.48
CA PHE A 51 3.40 -17.13 2.09
C PHE A 51 3.44 -17.20 3.63
N PHE A 52 3.19 -18.38 4.20
CA PHE A 52 3.14 -18.56 5.66
C PHE A 52 3.97 -19.77 6.12
N PRO A 53 5.31 -19.76 5.96
CA PRO A 53 6.16 -20.90 6.31
C PRO A 53 6.04 -21.30 7.80
N ALA A 54 5.80 -20.32 8.67
CA ALA A 54 5.56 -20.54 10.10
C ALA A 54 4.25 -21.31 10.38
N ALA A 55 3.27 -21.27 9.47
CA ALA A 55 1.99 -21.98 9.64
C ALA A 55 2.09 -23.49 9.37
N ARG A 56 3.31 -24.05 9.24
CA ARG A 56 3.54 -25.49 9.00
C ARG A 56 4.41 -26.16 10.08
N THR A 57 5.01 -25.38 10.98
CA THR A 57 6.16 -25.84 11.80
C THR A 57 5.82 -26.85 12.91
N ASP A 58 4.55 -27.10 13.24
CA ASP A 58 4.16 -27.97 14.36
C ASP A 58 3.45 -29.29 13.95
N GLY A 59 3.22 -29.51 12.65
CA GLY A 59 2.51 -30.69 12.15
C GLY A 59 1.03 -30.76 12.55
N GLN A 60 0.46 -29.69 13.10
CA GLN A 60 -0.93 -29.63 13.53
C GLN A 60 -1.87 -29.28 12.39
N ARG A 61 -3.16 -29.55 12.61
CA ARG A 61 -4.21 -29.09 11.70
C ARG A 61 -4.51 -27.61 11.99
N HIS A 62 -4.06 -26.73 11.12
CA HIS A 62 -4.35 -25.31 11.24
C HIS A 62 -5.74 -24.96 10.71
N ARG A 63 -6.35 -23.97 11.37
CA ARG A 63 -7.63 -23.37 10.99
C ARG A 63 -7.64 -21.89 11.34
N PHE A 64 -7.70 -21.06 10.30
CA PHE A 64 -7.78 -19.60 10.43
C PHE A 64 -9.16 -19.14 9.95
N ASN A 65 -9.94 -18.46 10.79
CA ASN A 65 -11.18 -17.82 10.35
C ASN A 65 -10.82 -16.40 9.89
N ILE A 66 -11.02 -16.10 8.62
CA ILE A 66 -10.61 -14.82 8.02
C ILE A 66 -11.78 -14.17 7.26
N PRO A 67 -11.90 -12.83 7.27
CA PRO A 67 -12.71 -12.13 6.29
C PRO A 67 -12.19 -12.39 4.87
N VAL A 68 -13.13 -12.59 3.95
CA VAL A 68 -12.87 -12.75 2.52
C VAL A 68 -13.73 -11.76 1.74
N SER A 69 -13.09 -10.98 0.88
CA SER A 69 -13.76 -10.08 -0.07
C SER A 69 -13.68 -10.68 -1.47
N VAL A 70 -14.82 -10.89 -2.12
CA VAL A 70 -14.90 -11.45 -3.47
C VAL A 70 -15.38 -10.40 -4.46
N TYR A 71 -14.59 -10.19 -5.51
CA TYR A 71 -14.82 -9.25 -6.59
C TYR A 71 -14.93 -9.98 -7.94
N GLY A 72 -15.61 -9.34 -8.89
CA GLY A 72 -15.79 -9.87 -10.22
C GLY A 72 -16.68 -11.13 -10.28
N PRO A 73 -16.71 -11.84 -11.42
CA PRO A 73 -15.98 -11.51 -12.66
C PRO A 73 -16.45 -10.20 -13.33
N GLY A 74 -15.67 -9.70 -14.29
CA GLY A 74 -15.97 -8.48 -15.03
C GLY A 74 -15.87 -7.19 -14.19
N LEU A 75 -16.63 -6.16 -14.58
CA LEU A 75 -16.62 -4.84 -13.93
C LEU A 75 -17.39 -4.77 -12.60
N SER A 76 -17.74 -5.91 -12.01
CA SER A 76 -18.41 -6.00 -10.71
C SER A 76 -17.44 -5.65 -9.57
N SER A 77 -17.32 -4.35 -9.29
CA SER A 77 -16.40 -3.78 -8.29
C SER A 77 -16.91 -3.79 -6.85
N GLU A 78 -18.24 -3.91 -6.64
CA GLU A 78 -18.79 -4.04 -5.29
C GLU A 78 -18.42 -5.40 -4.69
N ALA A 79 -17.67 -5.42 -3.59
CA ALA A 79 -17.19 -6.64 -2.95
C ALA A 79 -18.32 -7.40 -2.23
N GLN A 80 -18.41 -8.72 -2.44
CA GLN A 80 -19.13 -9.58 -1.50
C GLN A 80 -18.20 -9.97 -0.36
N THR A 81 -18.45 -9.45 0.83
CA THR A 81 -17.61 -9.71 2.02
C THR A 81 -18.24 -10.75 2.93
N LEU A 82 -17.46 -11.73 3.36
CA LEU A 82 -17.93 -12.91 4.09
C LEU A 82 -16.79 -13.59 4.87
N THR A 83 -17.08 -14.22 6.01
CA THR A 83 -16.05 -14.93 6.79
C THR A 83 -15.87 -16.36 6.30
N ARG A 84 -14.63 -16.79 6.05
CA ARG A 84 -14.29 -18.17 5.64
C ARG A 84 -13.15 -18.72 6.47
N LYS A 85 -12.85 -20.00 6.24
CA LYS A 85 -11.84 -20.76 6.97
C LYS A 85 -10.75 -21.19 6.02
N VAL A 86 -9.52 -20.79 6.29
CA VAL A 86 -8.36 -21.45 5.69
C VAL A 86 -8.01 -22.65 6.56
N ILE A 87 -8.04 -23.85 5.99
CA ILE A 87 -7.76 -25.10 6.72
C ILE A 87 -6.73 -25.97 5.99
N THR A 88 -5.99 -26.75 6.77
CA THR A 88 -5.28 -27.93 6.26
C THR A 88 -6.30 -29.05 5.95
N ALA A 89 -6.18 -29.69 4.80
CA ALA A 89 -7.06 -30.75 4.31
C ALA A 89 -6.28 -32.03 3.93
N GLY A 90 -6.93 -33.18 4.14
CA GLY A 90 -6.36 -34.51 3.89
C GLY A 90 -5.62 -35.11 5.09
N ALA A 91 -5.32 -36.42 5.02
CA ALA A 91 -4.48 -37.09 6.01
C ALA A 91 -3.05 -36.52 5.93
N GLY A 92 -2.56 -35.96 7.03
CA GLY A 92 -1.22 -35.37 7.12
C GLY A 92 -1.07 -33.91 6.68
N GLY A 93 -2.16 -33.14 6.53
CA GLY A 93 -2.10 -31.68 6.37
C GLY A 93 -1.44 -31.16 5.09
N LYS A 94 -1.28 -32.01 4.07
CA LYS A 94 -0.53 -31.70 2.83
C LYS A 94 -1.21 -30.69 1.90
N ASN A 95 -2.52 -30.52 1.99
CA ASN A 95 -3.27 -29.60 1.12
C ASN A 95 -3.88 -28.48 1.93
N TRP A 96 -3.91 -27.26 1.39
CA TRP A 96 -4.57 -26.13 2.01
C TRP A 96 -5.86 -25.81 1.26
N ARG A 97 -6.87 -25.31 1.97
CA ARG A 97 -8.16 -24.96 1.37
C ARG A 97 -8.74 -23.71 1.98
N LEU A 98 -9.19 -22.80 1.13
CA LEU A 98 -10.20 -21.84 1.52
C LEU A 98 -11.55 -22.56 1.51
N ASN A 99 -12.12 -22.74 2.69
CA ASN A 99 -13.30 -23.55 2.95
C ASN A 99 -14.34 -22.74 3.74
N GLY A 100 -15.56 -23.25 3.81
CA GLY A 100 -16.64 -22.67 4.59
C GLY A 100 -18.00 -23.03 4.01
N GLU A 101 -18.94 -22.13 4.18
CA GLU A 101 -20.25 -22.22 3.53
C GLU A 101 -20.15 -21.85 2.05
N LEU A 102 -21.09 -22.37 1.25
CA LEU A 102 -21.23 -21.97 -0.15
C LEU A 102 -21.39 -20.45 -0.23
N ILE A 103 -20.74 -19.83 -1.21
CA ILE A 103 -20.91 -18.41 -1.49
C ILE A 103 -22.14 -18.26 -2.40
N PRO A 104 -23.26 -17.68 -1.92
CA PRO A 104 -24.40 -17.37 -2.78
C PRO A 104 -24.04 -16.20 -3.71
N ASN A 105 -24.76 -16.04 -4.82
CA ASN A 105 -24.72 -14.78 -5.55
C ASN A 105 -25.19 -13.66 -4.59
N PRO A 106 -24.53 -12.49 -4.61
CA PRO A 106 -24.94 -11.37 -3.76
C PRO A 106 -26.29 -10.80 -4.19
N GLU A 107 -27.00 -10.14 -3.27
CA GLU A 107 -28.33 -9.55 -3.54
C GLU A 107 -28.27 -8.46 -4.60
N PHE A 108 -27.17 -7.70 -4.67
CA PHE A 108 -26.94 -6.65 -5.66
C PHE A 108 -26.53 -7.18 -7.04
N ASP A 109 -26.22 -8.47 -7.18
CA ASP A 109 -25.86 -9.10 -8.44
C ASP A 109 -26.17 -10.61 -8.39
N ILE A 110 -27.46 -10.92 -8.61
CA ILE A 110 -28.03 -12.26 -8.38
C ILE A 110 -27.51 -13.35 -9.33
N HIS A 111 -26.73 -12.99 -10.37
CA HIS A 111 -26.15 -13.90 -11.35
C HIS A 111 -24.62 -13.87 -11.38
N ARG A 112 -23.99 -13.16 -10.44
CA ARG A 112 -22.54 -12.87 -10.44
C ARG A 112 -21.65 -14.06 -10.78
N TYR A 113 -21.87 -15.20 -10.13
CA TYR A 113 -20.99 -16.36 -10.24
C TYR A 113 -21.48 -17.42 -11.23
N ASP A 114 -22.61 -17.20 -11.92
CA ASP A 114 -23.26 -18.20 -12.78
C ASP A 114 -22.44 -18.48 -14.05
N GLY A 115 -21.69 -17.47 -14.51
CA GLY A 115 -20.84 -17.55 -15.70
C GLY A 115 -19.52 -18.29 -15.50
N LEU A 116 -19.10 -18.56 -14.26
CA LEU A 116 -17.79 -19.15 -13.97
C LEU A 116 -17.63 -20.58 -14.51
N ARG A 117 -16.44 -20.89 -15.01
CA ARG A 117 -16.08 -22.17 -15.64
C ARG A 117 -14.69 -22.63 -15.21
N SER A 118 -14.44 -23.92 -15.43
CA SER A 118 -13.10 -24.48 -15.18
C SER A 118 -12.15 -23.89 -16.21
N GLY A 119 -10.99 -23.41 -15.76
CA GLY A 119 -10.05 -22.66 -16.59
C GLY A 119 -10.04 -21.16 -16.31
N ASP A 120 -11.12 -20.62 -15.74
CA ASP A 120 -11.16 -19.24 -15.25
C ASP A 120 -10.08 -19.00 -14.18
N LEU A 121 -9.70 -17.74 -13.97
CA LEU A 121 -8.66 -17.38 -13.03
C LEU A 121 -9.25 -16.74 -11.79
N VAL A 122 -8.55 -16.89 -10.68
CA VAL A 122 -8.73 -16.06 -9.49
C VAL A 122 -7.38 -15.48 -9.08
N LEU A 123 -7.32 -14.17 -8.98
CA LEU A 123 -6.24 -13.46 -8.31
C LEU A 123 -6.55 -13.45 -6.81
N ILE A 124 -5.57 -13.84 -6.02
CA ILE A 124 -5.67 -13.99 -4.57
C ILE A 124 -4.66 -13.04 -3.95
N ALA A 125 -5.13 -12.08 -3.15
CA ALA A 125 -4.29 -11.32 -2.24
C ALA A 125 -4.55 -11.81 -0.82
N VAL A 126 -3.49 -12.11 -0.06
CA VAL A 126 -3.58 -12.58 1.31
C VAL A 126 -2.86 -11.59 2.22
N GLY A 127 -3.56 -11.17 3.28
CA GLY A 127 -3.00 -10.35 4.35
C GLY A 127 -2.51 -11.21 5.51
N GLY A 128 -1.50 -10.70 6.22
CA GLY A 128 -0.85 -11.37 7.35
C GLY A 128 0.66 -11.53 7.15
N THR A 129 1.38 -11.75 8.24
CA THR A 129 2.85 -11.95 8.25
C THR A 129 3.20 -13.39 8.59
N THR A 130 2.79 -13.86 9.77
CA THR A 130 3.04 -15.23 10.26
C THR A 130 1.90 -16.19 9.92
N GLU A 131 0.68 -15.67 9.87
CA GLU A 131 -0.55 -16.41 9.58
C GLU A 131 -1.50 -15.56 8.74
N PRO A 132 -2.41 -16.17 7.95
CA PRO A 132 -3.37 -15.42 7.16
C PRO A 132 -4.42 -14.77 8.05
N ILE A 133 -4.63 -13.46 7.89
CA ILE A 133 -5.64 -12.69 8.62
C ILE A 133 -6.78 -12.20 7.73
N SER A 134 -6.58 -12.11 6.41
CA SER A 134 -7.58 -11.66 5.45
C SER A 134 -7.27 -12.19 4.04
N MET A 135 -8.28 -12.24 3.17
CA MET A 135 -8.09 -12.63 1.77
C MET A 135 -9.01 -11.84 0.83
N SER A 136 -8.47 -11.40 -0.30
CA SER A 136 -9.25 -10.80 -1.39
C SER A 136 -9.15 -11.68 -2.63
N LEU A 137 -10.28 -11.94 -3.27
CA LEU A 137 -10.40 -12.74 -4.49
C LEU A 137 -10.92 -11.83 -5.61
N VAL A 138 -10.15 -11.68 -6.68
CA VAL A 138 -10.64 -11.07 -7.94
C VAL A 138 -10.81 -12.20 -8.95
N LEU A 139 -12.05 -12.52 -9.26
CA LEU A 139 -12.41 -13.56 -10.24
C LEU A 139 -12.28 -12.98 -11.65
N LEU A 140 -11.71 -13.75 -12.56
CA LEU A 140 -11.55 -13.38 -13.97
C LEU A 140 -12.15 -14.48 -14.83
N SER A 141 -13.16 -14.13 -15.62
CA SER A 141 -13.82 -15.01 -16.56
C SER A 141 -13.12 -14.96 -17.91
N GLN A 142 -12.81 -16.12 -18.48
CA GLN A 142 -12.24 -16.20 -19.83
C GLN A 142 -13.22 -15.73 -20.92
N THR A 143 -14.51 -15.62 -20.60
CA THR A 143 -15.56 -15.21 -21.54
C THR A 143 -16.08 -13.80 -21.32
N ASP A 144 -15.68 -13.12 -20.25
CA ASP A 144 -16.08 -11.74 -20.00
C ASP A 144 -15.14 -10.78 -20.76
N PRO A 145 -15.66 -9.92 -21.65
CA PRO A 145 -14.83 -8.97 -22.39
C PRO A 145 -14.04 -8.00 -21.50
N ALA A 146 -14.55 -7.67 -20.31
CA ALA A 146 -13.88 -6.76 -19.39
C ALA A 146 -12.62 -7.39 -18.75
N ASP A 147 -12.60 -8.73 -18.66
CA ASP A 147 -11.49 -9.49 -18.09
C ASP A 147 -10.45 -9.89 -19.16
N ALA A 148 -10.80 -9.82 -20.45
CA ALA A 148 -10.05 -10.43 -21.55
C ALA A 148 -8.55 -10.06 -21.58
N THR A 149 -8.22 -8.77 -21.46
CA THR A 149 -6.83 -8.28 -21.48
C THR A 149 -6.02 -8.85 -20.32
N ILE A 150 -6.59 -8.81 -19.12
CA ILE A 150 -5.92 -9.24 -17.88
C ILE A 150 -5.81 -10.75 -17.86
N PHE A 151 -6.87 -11.45 -18.25
CA PHE A 151 -6.89 -12.90 -18.37
C PHE A 151 -5.79 -13.39 -19.32
N ALA A 152 -5.65 -12.77 -20.50
CA ALA A 152 -4.63 -13.15 -21.48
C ALA A 152 -3.21 -12.96 -20.93
N ALA A 153 -2.96 -11.86 -20.21
CA ALA A 153 -1.66 -11.59 -19.60
C ALA A 153 -1.32 -12.61 -18.49
N LEU A 154 -2.31 -12.98 -17.67
CA LEU A 154 -2.12 -13.88 -16.52
C LEU A 154 -2.12 -15.37 -16.87
N ALA A 155 -2.87 -15.78 -17.90
CA ALA A 155 -2.99 -17.19 -18.27
C ALA A 155 -1.63 -17.82 -18.60
N ASN A 156 -0.73 -17.03 -19.22
CA ASN A 156 0.64 -17.43 -19.51
C ASN A 156 1.49 -17.55 -18.24
N SER A 157 1.34 -16.63 -17.29
CA SER A 157 2.09 -16.60 -16.02
C SER A 157 1.77 -17.78 -15.10
N VAL A 158 0.55 -18.34 -15.19
CA VAL A 158 0.19 -19.58 -14.48
C VAL A 158 0.71 -20.82 -15.22
N GLY A 159 0.73 -20.77 -16.56
CA GLY A 159 1.15 -21.86 -17.42
C GLY A 159 0.41 -23.18 -17.12
N ASN A 160 1.17 -24.26 -16.94
CA ASN A 160 0.64 -25.58 -16.60
C ASN A 160 0.41 -25.78 -15.08
N ARG A 161 0.79 -24.81 -14.24
CA ARG A 161 0.54 -24.89 -12.79
C ARG A 161 -0.95 -24.61 -12.52
N ARG A 162 -1.43 -25.05 -11.36
CA ARG A 162 -2.78 -24.69 -10.89
C ARG A 162 -2.78 -23.39 -10.09
N MET A 163 -1.65 -23.00 -9.53
CA MET A 163 -1.45 -21.77 -8.77
C MET A 163 0.02 -21.34 -8.87
N SER A 164 0.26 -20.04 -8.98
CA SER A 164 1.60 -19.44 -9.02
C SER A 164 1.61 -18.12 -8.22
N VAL A 165 2.77 -17.76 -7.69
CA VAL A 165 3.00 -16.43 -7.11
C VAL A 165 3.05 -15.39 -8.23
N ILE A 166 2.49 -14.22 -7.98
CA ILE A 166 2.67 -13.03 -8.83
C ILE A 166 3.32 -11.94 -7.98
N SER A 167 4.25 -11.19 -8.55
CA SER A 167 4.86 -10.06 -7.86
C SER A 167 3.89 -8.86 -7.82
N GLU A 168 4.11 -7.95 -6.88
CA GLU A 168 3.36 -6.69 -6.85
C GLU A 168 3.68 -5.80 -8.07
N GLU A 169 4.92 -5.87 -8.57
CA GLU A 169 5.34 -5.19 -9.81
C GLU A 169 4.56 -5.69 -11.03
N ASP A 170 4.43 -7.00 -11.20
CA ASP A 170 3.62 -7.59 -12.27
C ASP A 170 2.15 -7.19 -12.15
N LEU A 171 1.61 -7.15 -10.92
CA LEU A 171 0.25 -6.68 -10.68
C LEU A 171 0.07 -5.21 -11.03
N ASN A 172 1.06 -4.36 -10.73
CA ASN A 172 1.06 -2.94 -11.12
C ASN A 172 1.10 -2.76 -12.64
N ALA A 173 1.90 -3.54 -13.34
CA ALA A 173 1.91 -3.53 -14.80
C ALA A 173 0.54 -3.94 -15.38
N LEU A 174 -0.12 -4.92 -14.77
CA LEU A 174 -1.46 -5.36 -15.17
C LEU A 174 -2.52 -4.29 -14.91
N THR A 175 -2.50 -3.65 -13.74
CA THR A 175 -3.48 -2.60 -13.39
C THR A 175 -3.37 -1.39 -14.31
N ALA A 176 -2.16 -1.06 -14.79
CA ALA A 176 -1.97 -0.02 -15.80
C ALA A 176 -2.70 -0.31 -17.13
N SER A 177 -2.78 -1.59 -17.52
CA SER A 177 -3.51 -2.03 -18.73
C SER A 177 -5.00 -2.31 -18.51
N ALA A 178 -5.44 -2.38 -17.25
CA ALA A 178 -6.80 -2.71 -16.88
C ALA A 178 -7.76 -1.50 -17.03
N PRO A 179 -9.03 -1.73 -17.43
CA PRO A 179 -10.05 -0.69 -17.39
C PRO A 179 -10.11 0.03 -16.02
N LEU A 180 -10.43 1.33 -16.01
CA LEU A 180 -10.45 2.14 -14.79
C LEU A 180 -11.38 1.59 -13.68
N GLY A 181 -12.47 0.92 -14.05
CA GLY A 181 -13.40 0.28 -13.12
C GLY A 181 -13.13 -1.19 -12.83
N HIS A 182 -12.03 -1.76 -13.33
CA HIS A 182 -11.78 -3.18 -13.20
C HIS A 182 -11.36 -3.55 -11.75
N PRO A 183 -11.93 -4.61 -11.14
CA PRO A 183 -11.68 -4.91 -9.72
C PRO A 183 -10.25 -5.29 -9.33
N ILE A 184 -9.37 -5.58 -10.30
CA ILE A 184 -7.94 -5.81 -10.03
C ILE A 184 -7.27 -4.65 -9.28
N ARG A 185 -7.78 -3.41 -9.46
CA ARG A 185 -7.33 -2.21 -8.76
C ARG A 185 -7.59 -2.23 -7.25
N GLU A 186 -8.50 -3.11 -6.80
CA GLU A 186 -8.71 -3.35 -5.37
C GLU A 186 -7.56 -4.14 -4.73
N LEU A 187 -6.76 -4.85 -5.52
CA LEU A 187 -5.58 -5.56 -5.02
C LEU A 187 -4.35 -4.67 -4.93
N VAL A 188 -4.13 -3.85 -5.96
CA VAL A 188 -3.03 -2.88 -6.07
C VAL A 188 -3.49 -1.70 -6.91
N ASP A 189 -3.31 -0.48 -6.40
CA ASP A 189 -3.62 0.78 -7.10
C ASP A 189 -2.69 1.83 -6.49
N PRO A 190 -1.52 2.05 -7.11
CA PRO A 190 -0.51 2.97 -6.59
C PRO A 190 -1.07 4.35 -6.31
N ASP A 191 -1.97 4.86 -7.15
CA ASP A 191 -2.57 6.18 -6.96
C ASP A 191 -3.38 6.25 -5.66
N LEU A 192 -4.13 5.20 -5.36
CA LEU A 192 -4.97 5.13 -4.15
C LEU A 192 -4.20 4.71 -2.91
N ASP A 193 -3.19 3.86 -3.04
CA ASP A 193 -2.29 3.51 -1.94
C ASP A 193 -1.50 4.74 -1.50
N GLU A 194 -1.03 5.54 -2.46
CA GLU A 194 -0.40 6.84 -2.17
C GLU A 194 -1.41 7.86 -1.60
N ALA A 195 -2.61 7.95 -2.16
CA ALA A 195 -3.65 8.83 -1.61
C ALA A 195 -4.02 8.44 -0.16
N LEU A 196 -3.94 7.15 0.18
CA LEU A 196 -4.12 6.63 1.53
C LEU A 196 -2.98 7.06 2.46
N GLU A 197 -1.72 6.93 2.03
CA GLU A 197 -0.57 7.40 2.79
C GLU A 197 -0.63 8.93 3.03
N GLU A 198 -0.95 9.71 1.99
CA GLU A 198 -1.13 11.15 2.12
C GLU A 198 -2.29 11.51 3.07
N ALA A 199 -3.44 10.84 2.95
CA ALA A 199 -4.57 11.08 3.82
C ALA A 199 -4.26 10.71 5.28
N ALA A 200 -3.51 9.62 5.50
CA ALA A 200 -3.05 9.21 6.81
C ALA A 200 -2.06 10.21 7.43
N ALA A 201 -1.27 10.89 6.59
CA ALA A 201 -0.41 12.03 6.98
C ALA A 201 -1.18 13.36 7.13
N GLY A 202 -2.51 13.36 7.01
CA GLY A 202 -3.35 14.56 7.21
C GLY A 202 -3.70 15.34 5.95
N SER A 203 -3.29 14.88 4.76
CA SER A 203 -3.61 15.56 3.49
C SER A 203 -5.09 15.49 3.16
N SER A 204 -5.72 16.67 3.05
CA SER A 204 -7.11 16.78 2.59
C SER A 204 -7.28 16.38 1.12
N GLU A 205 -6.24 16.54 0.28
CA GLU A 205 -6.24 16.16 -1.13
C GLU A 205 -6.20 14.63 -1.29
N GLY A 206 -5.35 13.94 -0.51
CA GLY A 206 -5.35 12.48 -0.42
C GLY A 206 -6.73 11.95 -0.05
N LEU A 207 -7.36 12.55 0.97
CA LEU A 207 -8.71 12.18 1.40
C LEU A 207 -9.76 12.40 0.30
N GLN A 208 -9.66 13.49 -0.47
CA GLN A 208 -10.54 13.74 -1.61
C GLN A 208 -10.35 12.71 -2.73
N ARG A 209 -9.10 12.34 -3.05
CA ARG A 209 -8.80 11.31 -4.06
C ARG A 209 -9.38 9.96 -3.67
N LEU A 210 -9.22 9.55 -2.41
CA LEU A 210 -9.81 8.32 -1.87
C LEU A 210 -11.35 8.34 -1.96
N ARG A 211 -11.99 9.46 -1.57
CA ARG A 211 -13.45 9.60 -1.60
C ARG A 211 -14.03 9.56 -3.01
N ARG A 212 -13.32 10.13 -4.01
CA ARG A 212 -13.80 10.21 -5.40
C ARG A 212 -13.84 8.85 -6.09
N ARG A 213 -12.78 8.05 -5.92
CA ARG A 213 -12.72 6.71 -6.55
C ARG A 213 -13.43 5.65 -5.71
N GLY A 214 -13.40 5.77 -4.38
CA GLY A 214 -13.91 4.76 -3.46
C GLY A 214 -13.06 3.49 -3.51
N SER A 215 -12.67 2.96 -2.36
CA SER A 215 -12.08 1.62 -2.29
C SER A 215 -12.37 1.00 -0.92
N PRO A 216 -13.26 0.00 -0.83
CA PRO A 216 -13.63 -0.63 0.45
C PRO A 216 -12.41 -1.10 1.25
N ARG A 217 -11.34 -1.57 0.58
CA ARG A 217 -10.10 -1.98 1.26
C ARG A 217 -9.38 -0.82 1.94
N ARG A 218 -9.22 0.29 1.22
CA ARG A 218 -8.40 1.44 1.63
C ARG A 218 -9.12 2.41 2.56
N MET A 219 -10.46 2.33 2.63
CA MET A 219 -11.29 3.18 3.47
C MET A 219 -11.56 2.61 4.87
N THR A 220 -10.79 1.61 5.30
CA THR A 220 -10.93 1.00 6.64
C THR A 220 -10.05 1.68 7.68
N ALA A 221 -10.46 1.66 8.95
CA ALA A 221 -9.64 2.19 10.05
C ALA A 221 -8.27 1.50 10.17
N GLU A 222 -8.22 0.19 9.86
CA GLU A 222 -6.97 -0.57 9.84
C GLU A 222 -6.03 -0.11 8.73
N ALA A 223 -6.54 0.07 7.51
CA ALA A 223 -5.74 0.59 6.39
C ALA A 223 -5.16 1.97 6.69
N PHE A 224 -5.95 2.87 7.29
CA PHE A 224 -5.45 4.19 7.73
C PHE A 224 -4.37 4.07 8.82
N ARG A 225 -4.54 3.16 9.78
CA ARG A 225 -3.55 2.92 10.84
C ARG A 225 -2.24 2.40 10.26
N GLU A 226 -2.30 1.43 9.35
CA GLU A 226 -1.10 0.89 8.68
C GLU A 226 -0.40 1.94 7.83
N ALA A 227 -1.17 2.73 7.06
CA ALA A 227 -0.62 3.81 6.25
C ALA A 227 0.05 4.89 7.10
N ARG A 228 -0.52 5.20 8.27
CA ARG A 228 0.10 6.13 9.23
C ARG A 228 1.43 5.61 9.76
N LEU A 229 1.49 4.34 10.19
CA LEU A 229 2.73 3.72 10.65
C LEU A 229 3.81 3.73 9.56
N LYS A 230 3.43 3.50 8.29
CA LYS A 230 4.36 3.58 7.15
C LYS A 230 4.85 5.01 6.90
N ALA A 231 3.96 5.99 6.98
CA ALA A 231 4.33 7.40 6.81
C ALA A 231 5.29 7.86 7.91
N GLU A 232 5.03 7.48 9.17
CA GLU A 232 5.91 7.74 10.31
C GLU A 232 7.29 7.06 10.12
N ALA A 233 7.32 5.78 9.73
CA ALA A 233 8.57 5.09 9.42
C ALA A 233 9.35 5.71 8.25
N THR A 234 8.65 6.24 7.25
CA THR A 234 9.25 6.96 6.12
C THR A 234 9.87 8.28 6.57
N GLY A 235 9.19 9.02 7.45
CA GLY A 235 9.72 10.24 8.06
C GLY A 235 11.03 9.98 8.81
N ILE A 236 10.99 9.03 9.76
CA ILE A 236 12.16 8.62 10.55
C ILE A 236 13.31 8.15 9.66
N GLY A 237 13.02 7.32 8.65
CA GLY A 237 14.05 6.84 7.73
C GLY A 237 14.69 7.96 6.90
N GLY A 238 13.91 8.97 6.51
CA GLY A 238 14.45 10.14 5.82
C GLY A 238 15.29 11.05 6.72
N GLU A 239 14.90 11.25 7.98
CA GLU A 239 15.71 11.97 8.96
C GLU A 239 17.04 11.25 9.23
N GLN A 240 17.02 9.92 9.37
CA GLN A 240 18.26 9.14 9.52
C GLN A 240 19.16 9.28 8.29
N LEU A 241 18.60 9.18 7.08
CA LEU A 241 19.36 9.37 5.84
C LEU A 241 19.95 10.80 5.76
N MET A 242 19.21 11.79 6.27
CA MET A 242 19.69 13.18 6.34
C MET A 242 20.87 13.31 7.31
N ASN A 243 20.79 12.66 8.47
CA ASN A 243 21.86 12.63 9.45
C ASN A 243 23.15 12.03 8.85
N ASP A 244 23.04 10.88 8.21
CA ASP A 244 24.18 10.20 7.58
C ASP A 244 24.82 11.07 6.48
N TRP A 245 24.00 11.79 5.70
CA TRP A 245 24.50 12.75 4.72
C TRP A 245 25.19 13.96 5.37
N LEU A 246 24.63 14.52 6.45
CA LEU A 246 25.24 15.65 7.17
C LEU A 246 26.59 15.25 7.80
N GLU A 247 26.74 14.01 8.26
CA GLU A 247 28.01 13.47 8.73
C GLU A 247 29.06 13.41 7.62
N GLN A 248 28.65 13.05 6.39
CA GLN A 248 29.52 13.09 5.21
C GLN A 248 29.89 14.53 4.83
N GLU A 249 28.95 15.47 4.88
CA GLU A 249 29.22 16.90 4.65
C GLU A 249 30.22 17.47 5.67
N LEU A 250 30.10 17.08 6.93
CA LEU A 250 31.01 17.46 8.01
C LEU A 250 32.41 16.86 7.78
N SER A 251 32.49 15.56 7.50
CA SER A 251 33.73 14.85 7.23
C SER A 251 34.46 15.38 5.99
N ALA A 252 33.71 15.83 4.99
CA ALA A 252 34.25 16.47 3.80
C ALA A 252 34.62 17.96 3.99
N GLY A 253 34.38 18.52 5.19
CA GLY A 253 34.67 19.92 5.51
C GLY A 253 33.79 20.92 4.75
N ARG A 254 32.59 20.52 4.33
CA ARG A 254 31.61 21.41 3.66
C ARG A 254 30.75 22.19 4.65
N ILE A 255 30.55 21.64 5.84
CA ILE A 255 29.95 22.32 7.01
C ILE A 255 30.92 22.29 8.19
N ARG A 256 30.75 23.22 9.13
CA ARG A 256 31.59 23.29 10.33
C ARG A 256 31.10 22.35 11.42
N SER A 257 29.77 22.31 11.62
CA SER A 257 29.12 21.46 12.61
C SER A 257 27.64 21.27 12.24
N TYR A 258 27.00 20.26 12.82
CA TYR A 258 25.55 20.12 12.79
C TYR A 258 25.04 19.48 14.08
N LYS A 259 23.73 19.60 14.34
CA LYS A 259 23.04 18.93 15.43
C LYS A 259 21.68 18.41 14.95
N TRP A 260 21.37 17.15 15.26
CA TRP A 260 20.04 16.56 15.11
C TRP A 260 19.22 16.85 16.37
N PHE A 261 18.15 17.65 16.23
CA PHE A 261 17.30 18.09 17.33
C PHE A 261 16.06 17.21 17.52
N ALA A 262 15.54 16.63 16.43
CA ALA A 262 14.37 15.77 16.51
C ALA A 262 14.63 14.47 17.31
N GLU A 263 15.88 13.97 17.32
CA GLU A 263 16.27 12.82 18.16
C GLU A 263 16.20 13.13 19.67
N ASP A 264 16.69 14.31 20.06
CA ASP A 264 16.76 14.75 21.47
C ASP A 264 15.40 15.24 22.01
N ASN A 265 14.60 15.88 21.16
CA ASN A 265 13.36 16.53 21.57
C ASN A 265 12.32 16.58 20.43
N ALA A 266 11.37 15.65 20.50
CA ALA A 266 10.28 15.49 19.53
C ALA A 266 9.29 16.67 19.45
N VAL A 267 9.38 17.68 20.31
CA VAL A 267 8.55 18.91 20.18
C VAL A 267 9.30 20.07 19.54
N ASN A 268 10.54 19.88 19.12
CA ASN A 268 11.23 20.90 18.33
C ASN A 268 10.56 21.04 16.96
N PRO A 269 10.41 22.27 16.44
CA PRO A 269 9.70 22.55 15.19
C PRO A 269 10.64 22.57 13.96
N TRP A 270 11.85 22.04 14.12
CA TRP A 270 12.81 21.77 13.06
C TRP A 270 13.65 20.53 13.43
N ASP A 271 14.17 19.85 12.41
CA ASP A 271 14.86 18.58 12.59
C ASP A 271 16.35 18.76 12.89
N PHE A 272 17.04 19.64 12.14
CA PHE A 272 18.48 19.86 12.28
C PHE A 272 18.86 21.34 12.38
N GLU A 273 20.04 21.60 12.90
CA GLU A 273 20.70 22.89 12.82
C GLU A 273 22.12 22.69 12.30
N ILE A 274 22.53 23.49 11.32
CA ILE A 274 23.86 23.44 10.72
C ILE A 274 24.59 24.76 10.94
N GLU A 275 25.90 24.69 11.14
CA GLU A 275 26.79 25.85 11.11
C GLU A 275 27.67 25.76 9.86
N ASP A 276 27.60 26.77 9.00
CA ASP A 276 28.43 26.83 7.81
C ASP A 276 29.91 27.18 8.15
N LEU A 277 30.77 27.13 7.15
CA LEU A 277 32.20 27.45 7.33
C LEU A 277 32.46 28.91 7.73
N ASN A 278 31.50 29.81 7.53
CA ASN A 278 31.58 31.21 7.94
C ASN A 278 31.03 31.44 9.35
N GLY A 279 30.47 30.40 10.00
CA GLY A 279 29.83 30.48 11.31
C GLY A 279 28.37 30.93 11.26
N ALA A 280 27.76 31.00 10.08
CA ALA A 280 26.34 31.27 9.95
C ALA A 280 25.54 30.00 10.27
N VAL A 281 24.55 30.15 11.15
CA VAL A 281 23.69 29.07 11.59
C VAL A 281 22.44 29.02 10.71
N ARG A 282 21.96 27.82 10.39
CA ARG A 282 20.71 27.59 9.66
C ARG A 282 19.96 26.42 10.29
N ARG A 283 18.63 26.54 10.36
CA ARG A 283 17.74 25.44 10.74
C ARG A 283 17.34 24.67 9.49
N ILE A 284 17.09 23.38 9.63
CA ILE A 284 16.66 22.49 8.55
C ILE A 284 15.40 21.77 8.99
N GLU A 285 14.38 21.85 8.16
CA GLU A 285 13.19 21.01 8.21
C GLU A 285 13.26 19.98 7.08
N VAL A 286 13.10 18.70 7.40
CA VAL A 286 13.20 17.57 6.48
C VAL A 286 11.79 17.05 6.18
N LYS A 287 11.45 16.99 4.89
CA LYS A 287 10.17 16.44 4.44
C LYS A 287 10.39 15.29 3.47
N THR A 288 10.10 14.09 3.94
CA THR A 288 10.36 12.84 3.20
C THR A 288 9.09 12.30 2.55
N THR A 289 9.19 11.89 1.29
CA THR A 289 8.15 11.11 0.59
C THR A 289 8.77 10.00 -0.24
N ARG A 290 8.03 8.89 -0.36
CA ARG A 290 8.37 7.79 -1.28
C ARG A 290 8.08 8.12 -2.74
N SER A 291 7.23 9.12 -2.96
CA SER A 291 6.79 9.59 -4.26
C SER A 291 7.68 10.69 -4.82
N GLY A 292 7.40 11.11 -6.05
CA GLY A 292 8.16 12.14 -6.77
C GLY A 292 8.09 13.54 -6.15
N PHE A 293 8.96 14.43 -6.65
CA PHE A 293 9.22 15.76 -6.11
C PHE A 293 7.98 16.66 -5.97
N GLU A 294 7.08 16.67 -6.95
CA GLU A 294 5.92 17.59 -7.06
C GLU A 294 4.87 17.45 -5.95
N ARG A 295 5.02 16.46 -5.07
CA ARG A 295 4.07 16.16 -4.01
C ARG A 295 3.98 17.31 -3.00
N PRO A 296 2.75 17.80 -2.71
CA PRO A 296 2.57 18.86 -1.72
C PRO A 296 3.22 18.52 -0.39
N ILE A 297 3.75 19.55 0.26
CA ILE A 297 4.42 19.43 1.54
C ILE A 297 3.41 19.69 2.64
N GLN A 298 3.36 18.77 3.62
CA GLN A 298 2.66 19.01 4.87
C GLN A 298 3.62 19.74 5.80
N ILE A 299 3.24 20.96 6.22
CA ILE A 299 4.02 21.80 7.13
C ILE A 299 3.13 22.21 8.30
N SER A 300 3.64 22.07 9.53
CA SER A 300 2.86 22.41 10.72
C SER A 300 2.76 23.91 10.94
N GLN A 301 1.77 24.34 11.73
CA GLN A 301 1.68 25.74 12.17
C GLN A 301 2.94 26.18 12.92
N ALA A 302 3.50 25.31 13.77
CA ALA A 302 4.70 25.60 14.52
C ALA A 302 5.91 25.80 13.59
N GLU A 303 6.15 24.90 12.64
CA GLU A 303 7.22 25.03 11.65
C GLU A 303 7.16 26.40 10.92
N LEU A 304 5.97 26.84 10.50
CA LEU A 304 5.80 28.14 9.86
C LEU A 304 6.06 29.31 10.81
N GLU A 305 5.55 29.26 12.05
CA GLU A 305 5.77 30.33 13.04
C GLU A 305 7.26 30.51 13.36
N PHE A 306 7.98 29.40 13.53
CA PHE A 306 9.42 29.42 13.81
C PHE A 306 10.25 29.86 12.60
N ALA A 307 9.89 29.45 11.38
CA ALA A 307 10.55 29.94 10.18
C ALA A 307 10.29 31.45 9.93
N ALA A 308 9.16 31.97 10.39
CA ALA A 308 8.79 33.38 10.25
C ALA A 308 9.36 34.29 11.34
N GLU A 309 10.01 33.75 12.38
CA GLU A 309 10.51 34.50 13.51
C GLU A 309 11.59 35.51 13.09
N PRO A 310 11.43 36.84 13.34
CA PRO A 310 12.33 37.86 12.80
C PRO A 310 13.80 37.76 13.22
N THR A 311 14.07 37.17 14.38
CA THR A 311 15.41 37.10 14.99
C THR A 311 16.01 35.70 14.95
N ALA A 312 15.29 34.73 14.40
CA ALA A 312 15.76 33.36 14.28
C ALA A 312 16.76 33.19 13.13
N PRO A 313 17.66 32.19 13.21
CA PRO A 313 18.38 31.68 12.05
C PRO A 313 17.41 31.31 10.91
N PRO A 314 17.79 31.52 9.64
CA PRO A 314 16.96 31.13 8.50
C PRO A 314 16.69 29.63 8.53
N THR A 315 15.47 29.25 8.17
CA THR A 315 15.05 27.85 8.08
C THR A 315 15.03 27.42 6.63
N ASP A 316 15.74 26.35 6.31
CA ASP A 316 15.75 25.71 5.01
C ASP A 316 14.83 24.49 5.02
N LEU A 317 14.22 24.22 3.87
CA LEU A 317 13.37 23.05 3.68
C LEU A 317 14.09 22.05 2.78
N TYR A 318 14.40 20.88 3.35
CA TYR A 318 15.08 19.78 2.68
C TYR A 318 14.04 18.76 2.28
N ARG A 319 13.89 18.57 0.97
CA ARG A 319 12.92 17.64 0.39
C ARG A 319 13.63 16.37 -0.01
N LEU A 320 13.34 15.29 0.69
CA LEU A 320 13.75 13.94 0.31
C LEU A 320 12.57 13.30 -0.42
N TYR A 321 12.76 12.96 -1.69
CA TYR A 321 11.72 12.35 -2.52
C TYR A 321 12.25 11.12 -3.23
N GLU A 322 11.33 10.29 -3.73
CA GLU A 322 11.65 8.94 -4.22
C GLU A 322 12.42 8.12 -3.17
N TYR A 323 12.07 8.29 -1.89
CA TYR A 323 12.71 7.58 -0.80
C TYR A 323 12.39 6.07 -0.86
N SER A 324 13.45 5.27 -0.88
CA SER A 324 13.39 3.81 -0.73
C SER A 324 14.68 3.34 -0.08
N ASP A 325 14.62 2.41 0.86
CA ASP A 325 15.76 1.66 1.40
C ASP A 325 17.11 2.41 1.46
N GLY A 326 17.17 3.52 2.22
CA GLY A 326 18.42 4.28 2.43
C GLY A 326 18.92 5.10 1.24
N HIS A 327 18.09 5.32 0.21
CA HIS A 327 18.38 6.25 -0.87
C HIS A 327 17.22 7.23 -1.10
N ALA A 328 17.55 8.45 -1.54
CA ALA A 328 16.58 9.46 -1.94
C ALA A 328 17.20 10.47 -2.91
N GLN A 329 16.34 11.25 -3.57
CA GLN A 329 16.73 12.51 -4.18
C GLN A 329 16.52 13.64 -3.16
N LEU A 330 17.55 14.48 -2.99
CA LEU A 330 17.54 15.67 -2.15
C LEU A 330 17.41 16.92 -3.02
N ALA A 331 16.44 17.76 -2.69
CA ALA A 331 16.33 19.13 -3.18
C ALA A 331 16.17 20.09 -1.99
N ILE A 332 16.78 21.26 -2.08
CA ILE A 332 16.82 22.23 -0.97
C ILE A 332 16.17 23.54 -1.41
N SER A 333 15.18 23.99 -0.63
CA SER A 333 14.63 25.33 -0.69
C SER A 333 15.22 26.16 0.45
N ARG A 334 15.97 27.22 0.11
CA ARG A 334 16.66 28.05 1.10
C ARG A 334 15.76 29.15 1.65
N ASP A 335 15.86 29.38 2.96
CA ASP A 335 15.17 30.45 3.70
C ASP A 335 13.68 30.57 3.38
N ILE A 336 12.89 29.65 3.93
CA ILE A 336 11.43 29.65 3.73
C ILE A 336 10.71 30.74 4.54
N GLY A 337 11.43 31.59 5.29
CA GLY A 337 10.82 32.56 6.21
C GLY A 337 9.91 33.59 5.53
N VAL A 338 10.25 34.01 4.31
CA VAL A 338 9.40 34.91 3.51
C VAL A 338 8.06 34.24 3.16
N ILE A 339 8.11 32.98 2.75
CA ILE A 339 6.93 32.19 2.39
C ILE A 339 6.09 31.89 3.62
N ALA A 340 6.73 31.55 4.74
CA ALA A 340 6.04 31.32 6.01
C ALA A 340 5.27 32.56 6.46
N LYS A 341 5.89 33.75 6.43
CA LYS A 341 5.21 35.02 6.71
C LYS A 341 4.01 35.26 5.80
N ARG A 342 4.15 34.96 4.50
CA ARG A 342 3.05 35.09 3.53
C ARG A 342 1.89 34.16 3.88
N ILE A 343 2.15 32.88 4.15
CA ILE A 343 1.10 31.91 4.53
C ILE A 343 0.40 32.36 5.82
N LEU A 344 1.17 32.69 6.86
CA LEU A 344 0.62 33.13 8.15
C LEU A 344 -0.24 34.40 8.02
N SER A 345 0.14 35.34 7.15
CA SER A 345 -0.62 36.59 6.94
C SER A 345 -2.02 36.40 6.36
N VAL A 346 -2.26 35.31 5.63
CA VAL A 346 -3.57 34.97 5.05
C VAL A 346 -4.49 34.34 6.10
N VAL A 347 -3.92 33.63 7.07
CA VAL A 347 -4.65 32.79 8.02
C VAL A 347 -4.94 33.51 9.32
N GLN A 348 -4.01 34.34 9.81
CA GLN A 348 -4.19 35.13 11.05
C GLN A 348 -5.51 35.92 11.11
N PRO A 349 -6.07 36.45 10.00
CA PRO A 349 -7.35 37.15 10.02
C PRO A 349 -8.61 36.28 10.20
N LEU A 350 -8.53 34.94 10.15
CA LEU A 350 -9.72 34.07 10.13
C LEU A 350 -10.56 34.16 11.42
N SER A 351 -9.91 34.20 12.59
CA SER A 351 -10.48 34.51 13.92
C SER A 351 -9.42 34.23 15.01
N PRO A 352 -9.35 34.98 16.13
CA PRO A 352 -8.48 34.66 17.26
C PRO A 352 -8.72 33.27 17.88
N GLN A 353 -9.89 32.68 17.63
CA GLN A 353 -10.30 31.37 18.15
C GLN A 353 -10.04 30.21 17.15
N VAL A 354 -9.54 30.51 15.96
CA VAL A 354 -9.25 29.51 14.93
C VAL A 354 -7.75 29.50 14.68
N ARG A 355 -7.11 28.38 14.95
CA ARG A 355 -5.70 28.13 14.62
C ARG A 355 -5.62 26.85 13.81
N PRO A 356 -5.09 26.87 12.58
CA PRO A 356 -4.78 25.63 11.89
C PRO A 356 -3.67 24.90 12.61
N ASP A 357 -3.72 23.56 12.59
CA ASP A 357 -2.63 22.74 13.10
C ASP A 357 -1.57 22.47 12.02
N SER A 358 -1.99 22.37 10.75
CA SER A 358 -1.13 22.03 9.62
C SER A 358 -1.64 22.61 8.30
N TYR A 359 -0.74 22.65 7.32
CA TYR A 359 -0.97 23.15 5.98
C TYR A 359 -0.47 22.16 4.94
N THR A 360 -1.26 21.97 3.88
CA THR A 360 -0.80 21.34 2.65
C THR A 360 -0.40 22.44 1.67
N VAL A 361 0.88 22.49 1.30
CA VAL A 361 1.44 23.56 0.45
C VAL A 361 2.08 22.95 -0.79
N ALA A 362 1.67 23.38 -1.99
CA ALA A 362 2.29 22.91 -3.22
C ALA A 362 3.77 23.33 -3.29
N VAL A 363 4.63 22.43 -3.76
CA VAL A 363 6.10 22.55 -3.70
C VAL A 363 6.63 23.83 -4.34
N ASN A 364 6.03 24.24 -5.46
CA ASN A 364 6.38 25.46 -6.18
C ASN A 364 6.10 26.76 -5.39
N ASN A 365 5.41 26.69 -4.25
CA ASN A 365 5.23 27.86 -3.37
C ASN A 365 6.44 28.13 -2.47
N PHE A 366 7.36 27.19 -2.32
CA PHE A 366 8.55 27.35 -1.49
C PHE A 366 9.71 28.08 -2.19
N GLY A 367 9.50 28.55 -3.42
CA GLY A 367 10.51 29.32 -4.16
C GLY A 367 11.42 28.42 -4.99
N ASP A 368 12.67 28.84 -5.14
CA ASP A 368 13.65 28.14 -5.95
C ASP A 368 14.23 26.94 -5.20
N TRP A 369 14.21 25.78 -5.85
CA TRP A 369 14.80 24.56 -5.35
C TRP A 369 16.16 24.33 -5.99
N SER A 370 17.11 23.80 -5.21
CA SER A 370 18.40 23.34 -5.75
C SER A 370 18.19 22.25 -6.79
N ALA A 371 19.20 22.04 -7.65
CA ALA A 371 19.25 20.84 -8.46
C ALA A 371 19.17 19.59 -7.58
N ALA A 372 18.46 18.57 -8.06
CA ALA A 372 18.34 17.31 -7.36
C ALA A 372 19.70 16.64 -7.19
N GLN A 373 20.01 16.22 -5.97
CA GLN A 373 21.19 15.44 -5.64
C GLN A 373 20.76 14.09 -5.11
N THR A 374 21.30 13.01 -5.68
CA THR A 374 21.09 11.68 -5.11
C THR A 374 21.94 11.51 -3.85
N ILE A 375 21.30 11.09 -2.76
CA ILE A 375 21.94 10.75 -1.49
C ILE A 375 21.66 9.28 -1.15
N LYS A 376 22.63 8.60 -0.55
CA LYS A 376 22.56 7.18 -0.20
C LYS A 376 23.34 6.89 1.08
N VAL A 377 22.87 5.92 1.86
CA VAL A 377 23.68 5.31 2.93
C VAL A 377 24.82 4.54 2.26
N GLU A 378 26.07 4.86 2.59
CA GLU A 378 27.17 3.95 2.29
C GLU A 378 27.13 2.85 3.35
N GLU A 379 26.82 1.62 2.96
CA GLU A 379 27.04 0.47 3.84
C GLU A 379 28.52 0.47 4.19
N SER A 380 28.86 0.75 5.44
CA SER A 380 30.20 0.48 5.95
C SER A 380 30.43 -1.02 5.80
N GLU A 381 31.43 -1.41 5.00
CA GLU A 381 31.86 -2.79 4.96
C GLU A 381 32.18 -3.20 6.41
N PRO A 382 31.61 -4.30 6.93
CA PRO A 382 31.91 -4.73 8.28
C PRO A 382 33.40 -5.07 8.37
N GLU A 383 34.13 -4.33 9.22
CA GLU A 383 35.53 -4.60 9.58
C GLU A 383 35.72 -5.97 10.24
#